data_AF-A0A8A3PD34-F1
#
_entry.id   AF-A0A8A3PD34-F1
#
_cell.length_a   1.000
_cell.length_b   1.000
_cell.length_c   1.000
_cell.angle_alpha   90.00
_cell.angle_beta   90.00
_cell.angle_gamma   90.00
#
_symmetry.space_group_name_H-M   'P 1'
#
loop_
_entity.id
_entity.type
_entity.pdbx_description
1 polymer ?
#
loop_
_entity_poly.entity_id
_entity_poly.type
_entity_poly.pdbx_seq_one_letter_code
_entity_poly.pdbx_strand_id
1 'polypeptide(L)'
;MKLFDLSILAILSYTTTVQCGCFDETSPLGNPSLAVPAIPNLCKNMVGVYAPKAPIYSCHYMGQIPYEVWVASLAPNNITLTMNQCVQYLKPALECQRGGEFTYNGLWRIGASINISPCG
;
A
#
# COMPACT_ATOMS: atom_id res chain seq x y z
N MET A 1 50.73 16.28 18.95
CA MET A 1 49.69 15.53 18.21
C MET A 1 48.38 16.30 18.33
N LYS A 2 47.91 16.93 17.26
CA LYS A 2 46.64 17.68 17.21
C LYS A 2 45.61 16.81 16.49
N LEU A 3 44.44 16.67 17.12
CA LEU A 3 43.32 15.84 16.67
C LEU A 3 42.78 16.31 15.32
N PHE A 4 42.40 15.36 14.48
CA PHE A 4 41.61 15.61 13.26
C PHE A 4 40.14 15.71 13.64
N ASP A 5 39.56 16.89 13.40
CA ASP A 5 38.11 17.11 13.36
C ASP A 5 37.51 16.35 12.17
N LEU A 6 36.79 15.25 12.44
CA LEU A 6 35.90 14.59 11.48
C LEU A 6 34.50 15.17 11.64
N SER A 7 34.23 16.26 10.91
CA SER A 7 32.88 16.74 10.66
C SER A 7 32.14 15.74 9.77
N ILE A 8 31.45 14.77 10.37
CA ILE A 8 30.54 13.88 9.66
C ILE A 8 29.28 14.69 9.33
N LEU A 9 29.19 15.12 8.06
CA LEU A 9 27.93 15.53 7.43
C LEU A 9 26.96 14.33 7.51
N ALA A 10 26.01 14.38 8.43
CA ALA A 10 24.86 13.48 8.42
C ALA A 10 23.97 13.87 7.23
N ILE A 11 24.23 13.24 6.07
CA ILE A 11 23.31 13.25 4.94
C ILE A 11 22.08 12.50 5.43
N LEU A 12 21.00 13.22 5.77
CA LEU A 12 19.67 12.65 5.90
C LEU A 12 19.26 12.10 4.53
N SER A 13 19.65 10.86 4.27
CA SER A 13 19.03 10.05 3.24
C SER A 13 17.59 9.80 3.69
N TYR A 14 16.66 10.55 3.12
CA TYR A 14 15.25 10.16 3.07
C TYR A 14 15.16 8.88 2.24
N THR A 15 15.59 7.77 2.84
CA THR A 15 15.22 6.46 2.34
C THR A 15 13.72 6.40 2.53
N THR A 16 12.98 6.40 1.42
CA THR A 16 11.58 5.98 1.44
C THR A 16 11.61 4.54 1.91
N THR A 17 11.51 4.33 3.23
CA THR A 17 11.40 2.99 3.81
C THR A 17 10.08 2.41 3.33
N VAL A 18 10.14 1.66 2.24
CA VAL A 18 9.08 0.74 1.85
C VAL A 18 9.10 -0.35 2.92
N GLN A 19 8.37 -0.13 4.00
CA GLN A 19 8.41 -1.00 5.17
C GLN A 19 7.57 -2.27 4.99
N CYS A 20 7.09 -2.54 3.77
CA CYS A 20 6.23 -3.67 3.44
C CYS A 20 6.46 -4.10 1.98
N GLY A 21 6.33 -5.40 1.67
CA GLY A 21 6.56 -5.99 0.34
C GLY A 21 5.47 -6.98 -0.09
N CYS A 22 5.75 -7.77 -1.12
CA CYS A 22 4.86 -8.85 -1.56
C CYS A 22 4.74 -9.94 -0.48
N PHE A 23 3.57 -10.56 -0.35
CA PHE A 23 3.39 -11.69 0.57
C PHE A 23 4.04 -12.98 0.01
N ASP A 24 4.95 -13.60 0.78
CA ASP A 24 5.73 -14.79 0.42
C ASP A 24 5.06 -16.10 0.90
N GLU A 25 4.04 -16.62 0.21
CA GLU A 25 3.52 -17.98 0.53
C GLU A 25 2.99 -18.76 -0.69
N THR A 26 3.26 -20.07 -0.69
CA THR A 26 3.12 -21.10 -1.75
C THR A 26 1.69 -21.54 -2.13
N SER A 27 0.64 -20.77 -1.81
CA SER A 27 -0.74 -21.21 -2.09
C SER A 27 -1.19 -20.92 -3.54
N PRO A 28 -1.91 -21.85 -4.21
CA PRO A 28 -2.29 -21.74 -5.63
C PRO A 28 -3.45 -20.77 -5.92
N LEU A 29 -3.84 -19.95 -4.96
CA LEU A 29 -5.01 -19.08 -5.06
C LEU A 29 -4.66 -17.83 -5.88
N GLY A 30 -4.82 -17.87 -7.20
CA GLY A 30 -4.97 -16.70 -8.08
C GLY A 30 -3.76 -15.78 -8.31
N ASN A 31 -3.85 -14.93 -9.33
CA ASN A 31 -2.87 -13.87 -9.63
C ASN A 31 -3.56 -12.48 -9.56
N PRO A 32 -3.34 -11.68 -8.50
CA PRO A 32 -3.88 -10.33 -8.30
C PRO A 32 -3.47 -9.34 -9.39
N SER A 33 -2.44 -9.63 -10.20
CA SER A 33 -2.07 -8.76 -11.33
C SER A 33 -3.19 -8.63 -12.36
N LEU A 34 -4.14 -9.57 -12.38
CA LEU A 34 -5.37 -9.47 -13.19
C LEU A 34 -6.28 -8.32 -12.74
N ALA A 35 -6.11 -7.81 -11.51
CA ALA A 35 -6.85 -6.68 -10.96
C ALA A 35 -6.28 -5.31 -11.35
N VAL A 36 -5.08 -5.26 -11.94
CA VAL A 36 -4.41 -3.98 -12.29
C VAL A 36 -5.28 -3.08 -13.18
N PRO A 37 -6.01 -3.58 -14.20
CA PRO A 37 -6.92 -2.74 -14.99
C PRO A 37 -8.13 -2.21 -14.19
N ALA A 38 -8.50 -2.85 -13.08
CA ALA A 38 -9.64 -2.46 -12.25
C ALA A 38 -9.29 -1.37 -11.21
N ILE A 39 -8.00 -1.07 -11.01
CA ILE A 39 -7.50 -0.09 -10.02
C ILE A 39 -8.26 1.24 -10.02
N PRO A 40 -8.53 1.89 -11.17
CA PRO A 40 -9.26 3.16 -11.17
C PRO A 40 -10.67 3.05 -10.57
N ASN A 41 -11.34 1.90 -10.74
CA ASN A 41 -12.66 1.67 -10.15
C ASN A 41 -12.57 1.33 -8.66
N LEU A 42 -11.54 0.58 -8.24
CA LEU A 42 -11.25 0.34 -6.81
C LEU A 42 -11.06 1.67 -6.08
N CYS A 43 -10.25 2.56 -6.67
CA CYS A 43 -9.90 3.84 -6.06
C CYS A 43 -11.07 4.82 -5.93
N LYS A 44 -12.14 4.71 -6.72
CA LYS A 44 -13.32 5.59 -6.59
C LYS A 44 -13.94 5.56 -5.19
N ASN A 45 -13.92 4.41 -4.54
CA ASN A 45 -14.49 4.23 -3.19
C ASN A 45 -13.46 4.40 -2.07
N MET A 46 -12.18 4.55 -2.41
CA MET A 46 -11.08 4.68 -1.45
C MET A 46 -10.50 6.10 -1.40
N VAL A 47 -10.76 6.95 -2.37
CA VAL A 47 -10.31 8.35 -2.32
C VAL A 47 -11.13 9.15 -1.32
N GLY A 48 -10.50 10.13 -0.68
CA GLY A 48 -11.16 10.99 0.29
C GLY A 48 -10.28 11.37 1.46
N VAL A 49 -10.91 11.88 2.51
CA VAL A 49 -10.24 12.31 3.75
C VAL A 49 -10.13 11.12 4.70
N TYR A 50 -8.91 10.82 5.13
CA TYR A 50 -8.60 9.76 6.08
C TYR A 50 -8.29 10.36 7.45
N ALA A 51 -9.00 9.88 8.47
CA ALA A 51 -8.65 10.14 9.86
C ALA A 51 -7.39 9.33 10.26
N PRO A 52 -6.64 9.78 11.29
CA PRO A 52 -5.46 9.06 11.78
C PRO A 52 -5.77 7.60 12.12
N LYS A 53 -5.00 6.67 11.55
CA LYS A 53 -5.05 5.21 11.84
C LYS A 53 -6.40 4.53 11.57
N ALA A 54 -7.30 5.15 10.79
CA ALA A 54 -8.55 4.56 10.37
C ALA A 54 -8.41 3.97 8.94
N PRO A 55 -8.23 2.65 8.80
CA PRO A 55 -8.19 2.02 7.49
C PRO A 55 -9.57 2.03 6.82
N ILE A 56 -9.58 2.24 5.50
CA ILE A 56 -10.74 1.96 4.63
C ILE A 56 -10.43 0.69 3.87
N TYR A 57 -11.38 -0.25 3.89
CA TYR A 57 -11.31 -1.52 3.18
C TYR A 57 -12.31 -1.51 2.03
N SER A 58 -11.94 -2.18 0.94
CA SER A 58 -12.86 -2.48 -0.15
C SER A 58 -12.60 -3.90 -0.62
N CYS A 59 -13.63 -4.73 -0.66
CA CYS A 59 -13.54 -6.08 -1.17
C CYS A 59 -14.09 -6.14 -2.59
N HIS A 60 -13.37 -6.82 -3.48
CA HIS A 60 -13.72 -6.95 -4.89
C HIS A 60 -13.46 -8.37 -5.39
N TYR A 61 -14.37 -8.86 -6.23
CA TYR A 61 -14.15 -10.10 -6.96
C TYR A 61 -13.37 -9.83 -8.24
N MET A 62 -12.34 -10.64 -8.52
CA MET A 62 -11.77 -10.78 -9.88
C MET A 62 -12.03 -12.19 -10.36
N GLY A 63 -12.99 -12.34 -11.28
CA GLY A 63 -13.59 -13.63 -11.57
C GLY A 63 -14.31 -14.17 -10.33
N GLN A 64 -13.88 -15.34 -9.83
CA GLN A 64 -14.44 -15.98 -8.63
C GLN A 64 -13.58 -15.77 -7.37
N ILE A 65 -12.44 -15.09 -7.49
CA ILE A 65 -11.51 -14.91 -6.37
C ILE A 65 -11.82 -13.55 -5.72
N PRO A 66 -12.13 -13.51 -4.41
CA PRO A 66 -12.28 -12.27 -3.67
C PRO A 66 -10.90 -11.69 -3.29
N TYR A 67 -10.76 -10.38 -3.43
CA TYR A 67 -9.57 -9.63 -3.07
C TYR A 67 -9.99 -8.47 -2.19
N GLU A 68 -9.22 -8.24 -1.13
CA GLU A 68 -9.38 -7.09 -0.27
C GLU A 68 -8.29 -6.08 -0.58
N VAL A 69 -8.68 -4.82 -0.71
CA VAL A 69 -7.76 -3.69 -0.80
C VAL A 69 -8.00 -2.78 0.39
N TRP A 70 -6.94 -2.25 0.98
CA TRP A 70 -7.04 -1.34 2.10
C TRP A 70 -6.08 -0.18 1.98
N VAL A 71 -6.49 0.96 2.52
CA VAL A 71 -5.65 2.15 2.67
C VAL A 71 -5.82 2.65 4.10
N ALA A 72 -4.71 3.00 4.74
CA ALA A 72 -4.70 3.64 6.05
C ALA A 72 -3.78 4.86 6.04
N SER A 73 -4.23 5.93 6.69
CA SER A 73 -3.37 7.06 7.04
C SER A 73 -2.55 6.72 8.29
N LEU A 74 -1.23 6.85 8.19
CA LEU A 74 -0.29 6.83 9.30
C LEU A 74 -0.04 8.23 9.87
N ALA A 75 -0.58 9.27 9.24
CA ALA A 75 -0.40 10.65 9.67
C ALA A 75 -1.10 10.91 11.02
N PRO A 76 -0.56 11.83 11.84
CA PRO A 76 -1.20 12.24 13.10
C PRO A 76 -2.45 13.09 12.91
N ASN A 77 -2.69 13.60 11.70
CA ASN A 77 -3.80 14.48 11.33
C ASN A 77 -4.56 13.95 10.10
N ASN A 78 -5.70 14.57 9.80
CA ASN A 78 -6.48 14.23 8.61
C ASN A 78 -5.69 14.56 7.34
N ILE A 79 -5.59 13.59 6.43
CA ILE A 79 -4.94 13.75 5.12
C ILE A 79 -5.85 13.22 4.02
N THR A 80 -5.70 13.76 2.81
CA THR A 80 -6.53 13.38 1.66
C THR A 80 -5.78 12.44 0.74
N LEU A 81 -6.40 11.30 0.41
CA LEU A 81 -5.94 10.41 -0.64
C LEU A 81 -6.59 10.83 -1.96
N THR A 82 -5.78 11.24 -2.93
CA THR A 82 -6.25 11.57 -4.28
C THR A 82 -6.34 10.32 -5.15
N MET A 83 -7.10 10.41 -6.26
CA MET A 83 -7.22 9.33 -7.23
C MET A 83 -5.85 8.90 -7.79
N ASN A 84 -5.01 9.86 -8.16
CA ASN A 84 -3.68 9.57 -8.70
C ASN A 84 -2.79 8.86 -7.66
N GLN A 85 -2.84 9.29 -6.41
CA GLN A 85 -2.11 8.63 -5.33
C GLN A 85 -2.61 7.21 -5.09
N CYS A 86 -3.93 7.01 -5.00
CA CYS A 86 -4.51 5.69 -4.82
C CYS A 86 -4.07 4.72 -5.93
N VAL A 87 -4.16 5.14 -7.20
CA VAL A 87 -3.76 4.30 -8.34
C VAL A 87 -2.28 3.95 -8.27
N GLN A 88 -1.42 4.93 -7.98
CA GLN A 88 0.03 4.71 -7.89
C GLN A 88 0.43 3.82 -6.72
N TYR A 89 -0.25 3.96 -5.59
CA TYR A 89 0.10 3.23 -4.36
C TYR A 89 -0.48 1.82 -4.31
N LEU A 90 -1.63 1.59 -4.93
CA LEU A 90 -2.26 0.26 -4.95
C LEU A 90 -1.63 -0.65 -5.99
N LYS A 91 -1.08 -0.08 -7.08
CA LYS A 91 -0.51 -0.85 -8.18
C LYS A 91 0.59 -1.84 -7.74
N PRO A 92 1.62 -1.46 -6.95
CA PRO A 92 2.64 -2.41 -6.51
C PRO A 92 2.09 -3.57 -5.67
N ALA A 93 1.07 -3.31 -4.84
CA ALA A 93 0.39 -4.36 -4.08
C ALA A 93 -0.31 -5.38 -4.97
N LEU A 94 -0.96 -4.93 -6.05
CA LEU A 94 -1.65 -5.81 -6.99
C LEU A 94 -0.73 -6.46 -8.01
N GLU A 95 0.45 -5.91 -8.27
CA GLU A 95 1.48 -6.54 -9.10
C GLU A 95 2.15 -7.74 -8.39
N CYS A 96 2.02 -7.83 -7.06
CA CYS A 96 2.44 -8.99 -6.30
C CYS A 96 1.53 -10.19 -6.56
N GLN A 97 2.11 -11.38 -6.73
CA GLN A 97 1.39 -12.62 -7.06
C GLN A 97 0.32 -13.02 -6.03
N ARG A 98 0.36 -12.53 -4.78
CA ARG A 98 -0.67 -12.80 -3.75
C ARG A 98 -1.15 -11.56 -3.02
N GLY A 99 -0.84 -10.40 -3.58
CA GLY A 99 -0.99 -9.15 -2.89
C GLY A 99 0.28 -8.78 -2.15
N GLY A 100 0.24 -7.62 -1.56
CA GLY A 100 1.33 -7.09 -0.77
C GLY A 100 0.83 -5.89 0.01
N GLU A 101 1.70 -5.40 0.85
CA GLU A 101 1.47 -4.17 1.57
C GLU A 101 2.66 -3.26 1.30
N PHE A 102 2.44 -1.95 1.25
CA PHE A 102 3.45 -0.95 0.95
C PHE A 102 3.20 0.30 1.79
N THR A 103 4.28 0.91 2.25
CA THR A 103 4.23 2.20 2.95
C THR A 103 4.79 3.30 2.07
N TYR A 104 4.04 4.39 1.90
CA TYR A 104 4.42 5.52 1.04
C TYR A 104 4.63 6.78 1.87
N ASN A 105 5.82 7.37 1.73
CA ASN A 105 6.24 8.62 2.39
C ASN A 105 6.10 8.62 3.93
N GLY A 106 6.00 7.44 4.56
CA GLY A 106 5.71 7.29 5.99
C GLY A 106 4.30 7.74 6.41
N LEU A 107 3.43 8.10 5.46
CA LEU A 107 2.10 8.66 5.71
C LEU A 107 0.96 7.73 5.31
N TRP A 108 1.21 6.82 4.37
CA TRP A 108 0.20 5.92 3.86
C TRP A 108 0.66 4.48 4.00
N ARG A 109 -0.21 3.62 4.50
CA ARG A 109 -0.06 2.17 4.49
C ARG A 109 -1.15 1.60 3.61
N ILE A 110 -0.78 0.95 2.53
CA ILE A 110 -1.70 0.51 1.47
C ILE A 110 -1.40 -0.94 1.15
N GLY A 111 -2.43 -1.74 1.00
CA GLY A 111 -2.23 -3.13 0.66
C GLY A 111 -3.38 -3.71 -0.14
N ALA A 112 -3.07 -4.84 -0.72
CA ALA A 112 -4.01 -5.72 -1.36
C ALA A 112 -3.68 -7.14 -0.92
N SER A 113 -4.70 -7.95 -0.65
CA SER A 113 -4.53 -9.36 -0.35
C SER A 113 -5.64 -10.15 -1.00
N ILE A 114 -5.36 -11.43 -1.22
CA ILE A 114 -6.40 -12.38 -1.58
C ILE A 114 -7.18 -12.64 -0.30
N ASN A 115 -8.44 -12.21 -0.26
CA ASN A 115 -9.28 -12.47 0.89
C ASN A 115 -9.65 -13.95 0.85
N ILE A 116 -9.38 -14.71 1.92
CA ILE A 116 -9.81 -16.11 2.00
C ILE A 116 -11.33 -16.23 2.23
N SER A 117 -11.99 -15.11 2.54
CA SER A 117 -13.45 -15.02 2.68
C SER A 117 -14.06 -14.31 1.46
N PRO A 118 -15.25 -14.73 0.99
CA PRO A 118 -15.99 -14.01 -0.04
C PRO A 118 -16.29 -12.58 0.41
N CYS A 119 -16.30 -11.63 -0.53
CA CYS A 119 -16.81 -10.29 -0.25
C CYS A 119 -18.29 -10.40 0.11
N GLY A 120 -18.62 -10.18 1.38
CA GLY A 120 -19.96 -10.28 1.97
C GLY A 120 -20.10 -9.35 3.15
#